data_AF-C0VJ71-F1
#
_entry.id   AF-C0VJ71-F1
#
_cell.length_a   1.000
_cell.length_b   1.000
_cell.length_c   1.000
_cell.angle_alpha   90.00
_cell.angle_beta   90.00
_cell.angle_gamma   90.00
#
_symmetry.space_group_name_H-M   'P 1'
#
loop_
_entity.id
_entity.type
_entity.pdbx_description
1 polymer ?
#
loop_
_entity_poly.entity_id
_entity_poly.type
_entity_poly.pdbx_seq_one_letter_code
_entity_poly.pdbx_strand_id
1 'polypeptide(L)' 'DIEALKDAIDENKMAQLGWTVSKYGAVKDENERPLFKTGFVLAIKKILDQL' A
#
# COMPACT_ATOMS: atom_id res chain seq x y z
N ASP A 1 -12.94 9.22 -5.73
CA ASP A 1 -11.50 9.08 -6.08
C ASP A 1 -10.59 9.07 -4.86
N ILE A 2 -10.62 10.07 -3.98
CA ILE A 2 -9.82 10.07 -2.72
C ILE A 2 -10.09 8.83 -1.86
N GLU A 3 -11.35 8.45 -1.66
CA GLU A 3 -11.69 7.27 -0.85
C GLU A 3 -11.15 5.97 -1.45
N ALA A 4 -11.08 5.86 -2.78
CA ALA A 4 -10.46 4.71 -3.44
C ALA A 4 -8.93 4.68 -3.23
N LEU A 5 -8.29 5.85 -3.18
CA LEU A 5 -6.86 5.95 -2.86
C LEU A 5 -6.57 5.57 -1.41
N LYS A 6 -7.39 6.04 -0.46
CA LYS A 6 -7.29 5.63 0.96
C LYS A 6 -7.47 4.13 1.11
N ASP A 7 -8.47 3.57 0.44
CA ASP A 7 -8.75 2.14 0.43
C ASP A 7 -7.58 1.32 -0.13
N ALA A 8 -6.98 1.79 -1.23
CA ALA A 8 -5.86 1.14 -1.90
C ALA A 8 -4.57 1.06 -1.05
N ILE A 9 -4.47 1.84 0.03
CA ILE A 9 -3.34 1.81 0.98
C ILE A 9 -3.75 1.49 2.42
N ASP A 10 -4.96 0.96 2.63
CA ASP A 10 -5.42 0.57 3.96
C ASP A 10 -4.62 -0.64 4.46
N GLU A 11 -3.65 -0.38 5.34
CA GLU A 11 -2.75 -1.38 5.88
C GLU A 11 -3.49 -2.47 6.69
N ASN A 12 -4.67 -2.18 7.27
CA ASN A 12 -5.46 -3.18 7.97
C ASN A 12 -6.06 -4.19 6.99
N LYS A 13 -6.59 -3.71 5.85
CA LYS A 13 -7.11 -4.58 4.79
C LYS A 13 -6.01 -5.39 4.14
N MET A 14 -4.86 -4.77 3.90
CA MET A 14 -3.68 -5.48 3.41
C MET A 14 -3.27 -6.61 4.37
N ALA A 15 -3.21 -6.33 5.68
CA ALA A 15 -2.87 -7.34 6.67
C ALA A 15 -3.90 -8.49 6.71
N GLN A 16 -5.19 -8.20 6.57
CA GLN A 16 -6.24 -9.23 6.47
C GLN A 16 -6.09 -10.13 5.24
N LEU A 17 -5.51 -9.62 4.16
CA LEU A 17 -5.18 -10.37 2.93
C LEU A 17 -3.82 -11.08 3.00
N GLY A 18 -3.14 -11.04 4.15
CA GLY A 18 -1.79 -11.59 4.30
C GLY A 18 -0.71 -10.75 3.62
N TRP A 19 -1.03 -9.52 3.20
CA TRP A 19 -0.08 -8.64 2.54
C TRP A 19 0.72 -7.83 3.54
N THR A 20 1.97 -7.58 3.19
CA THR A 20 2.90 -6.79 4.02
C THR A 20 3.40 -5.57 3.26
N VAL A 21 3.45 -4.43 3.94
CA VAL A 21 4.02 -3.18 3.42
C VAL A 21 5.44 -3.04 3.95
N SER A 22 6.40 -2.93 3.04
CA SER A 22 7.79 -2.64 3.39
C SER A 22 7.99 -1.18 3.80
N LYS A 23 9.09 -0.89 4.50
CA LYS A 23 9.50 0.49 4.83
C LYS A 23 9.67 1.42 3.61
N TYR A 24 9.85 0.86 2.42
CA TYR A 24 9.98 1.63 1.17
C TYR A 24 8.67 1.68 0.37
N GLY A 25 7.55 1.26 0.94
CA GLY A 25 6.22 1.32 0.33
C GLY A 25 5.97 0.29 -0.78
N ALA A 26 6.80 -0.75 -0.89
CA ALA A 26 6.47 -1.94 -1.67
C ALA A 26 5.48 -2.81 -0.89
N VAL A 27 4.62 -3.55 -1.61
CA VAL A 27 3.66 -4.50 -1.03
C VAL A 27 4.00 -5.91 -1.50
N LYS A 28 4.00 -6.86 -0.57
CA LYS A 28 4.22 -8.28 -0.85
C LYS A 28 3.06 -9.12 -0.34
N ASP A 29 2.84 -10.28 -0.94
CA ASP A 29 1.94 -11.30 -0.40
C ASP A 29 2.59 -12.10 0.74
N GLU A 30 1.84 -13.05 1.29
CA GLU A 30 2.27 -13.99 2.34
C GLU A 30 3.46 -14.88 1.94
N ASN A 31 3.75 -15.02 0.65
CA ASN A 31 4.85 -15.80 0.10
C ASN A 31 6.05 -14.91 -0.30
N GLU A 32 6.09 -13.68 0.22
CA GLU A 32 7.07 -12.63 -0.10
C GLU A 32 7.12 -12.19 -1.56
N ARG A 33 6.11 -12.56 -2.38
CA ARG A 33 6.06 -12.18 -3.78
C ARG A 33 5.65 -10.72 -3.90
N PRO A 34 6.37 -9.92 -4.69
CA PRO A 34 6.05 -8.50 -4.84
C PRO A 34 4.73 -8.35 -5.62
N LEU A 35 3.72 -7.77 -4.97
CA LEU A 35 2.46 -7.36 -5.58
C LEU A 35 2.57 -5.95 -6.16
N PHE A 36 3.15 -5.04 -5.37
CA PHE A 36 3.40 -3.67 -5.77
C PHE A 36 4.87 -3.31 -5.53
N LYS A 37 5.45 -2.59 -6.48
CA LYS A 37 6.86 -2.17 -6.44
C LYS A 37 7.10 -1.14 -5.34
N THR A 38 8.37 -0.99 -4.99
CA THR A 38 8.87 0.10 -4.13
C THR A 38 8.29 1.45 -4.53
N GLY A 39 7.86 2.22 -3.53
CA GLY A 39 7.30 3.55 -3.71
C GLY A 39 5.79 3.58 -3.95
N PHE A 40 5.10 2.45 -4.18
CA PHE A 40 3.65 2.44 -4.45
C PHE A 40 2.84 3.09 -3.33
N VAL A 41 2.94 2.56 -2.10
CA VAL A 41 2.21 3.11 -0.95
C VAL A 41 2.65 4.54 -0.64
N LEU A 42 3.94 4.83 -0.76
CA LEU A 42 4.48 6.17 -0.48
C LEU A 42 3.98 7.22 -1.47
N ALA A 43 3.85 6.88 -2.75
CA ALA A 43 3.34 7.78 -3.77
C ALA A 43 1.87 8.14 -3.51
N ILE A 44 1.04 7.15 -3.15
CA ILE A 44 -0.36 7.39 -2.81
C ILE A 44 -0.48 8.22 -1.53
N LYS A 45 0.28 7.90 -0.47
CA LYS A 45 0.34 8.72 0.75
C LYS A 45 0.71 10.18 0.44
N LYS A 46 1.74 10.40 -0.39
CA LYS A 46 2.15 11.75 -0.81
C LYS A 46 1.05 12.52 -1.53
N ILE A 47 0.26 11.87 -2.38
CA ILE A 47 -0.88 12.51 -3.06
C ILE A 47 -1.96 12.87 -2.05
N LEU A 48 -2.28 11.98 -1.12
CA LEU A 48 -3.29 12.20 -0.09
C LEU A 48 -2.90 13.33 0.89
N ASP A 49 -1.61 13.46 1.21
CA ASP A 49 -1.09 14.51 2.09
C ASP A 49 -1.06 15.91 1.43
N GLN A 50 -1.19 15.98 0.10
CA GLN A 50 -1.20 17.23 -0.67
C GLN A 50 -2.61 17.81 -0.89
N LEU A 51 -3.64 17.11 -0.39
CA LEU A 51 -5.05 17.49 -0.48
C LEU A 51 -5.53 18.14 0.82
#